data_AF-Q4WAP2-F1
#
_entry.id   AF-Q4WAP2-F1
#
_cell.length_a   1.000
_cell.length_b   1.000
_cell.length_c   1.000
_cell.angle_alpha   90.00
_cell.angle_beta   90.00
_cell.angle_gamma   90.00
#
_symmetry.space_group_name_H-M   'P 1'
#
loop_
_entity.id
_entity.type
_entity.pdbx_description
1 polymer ?
#
loop_
_entity_poly.entity_id
_entity_poly.type
_entity_poly.pdbx_seq_one_letter_code
_entity_poly.pdbx_strand_id
1 'polypeptide(L)'
;MRIDLSDARGKIHWPSVRAYIRRSKAMLTHAIVKNISTPSTQRVLEFFSRCPNLEHLEIWAQSKPDVLYDLYKSSKGLKTLIISGHTALPQETIGKFLQTLPLLERLEVHEAKPSNLARVQWPEKLPSLKSITFGAMVGASVPDVQAPALHLPQRLSTCLPNLEELRLSWNPQIFTPYRLNFDVNELSRLRRLDLSGMYVGAEFGLPSSLEYLRIRGGTGLVGGSLVQREFPFVYKEPFELPNLHTLILTDVPWATGYTVRHFCTIAQAPLKVLHLDSCFRITGAQISELVRMDSLSDLQELNISHIAGTDDKSAAVIIGALPSLKVVHLSYTRISGCTIKAFADARSSDDSVAKVDRIYAKFCDEVSSDAVAYGRSRGVEIIA
;
A
#
# COMPACT_ATOMS: atom_id res chain seq x y z
N MET A 1 27.82 5.92 6.63
CA MET A 1 27.49 6.69 7.86
C MET A 1 26.11 7.30 7.69
N ARG A 2 25.25 7.22 8.72
CA ARG A 2 23.84 7.65 8.65
C ARG A 2 23.59 8.92 9.46
N ILE A 3 22.69 9.78 8.98
CA ILE A 3 22.08 10.83 9.76
C ILE A 3 20.55 10.71 9.66
N ASP A 4 19.89 10.79 10.80
CA ASP A 4 18.44 10.80 10.90
C ASP A 4 18.01 11.95 11.79
N LEU A 5 17.20 12.83 11.24
CA LEU A 5 16.77 14.07 11.89
C LEU A 5 15.33 13.98 12.42
N SER A 6 14.69 12.82 12.32
CA SER A 6 13.28 12.60 12.65
C SER A 6 12.97 12.77 14.14
N ASP A 7 13.83 12.24 15.01
CA ASP A 7 13.58 12.13 16.45
C ASP A 7 14.17 13.28 17.28
N ALA A 8 14.59 14.36 16.63
CA ALA A 8 15.10 15.52 17.34
C ALA A 8 14.01 16.19 18.19
N ARG A 9 14.32 16.47 19.47
CA ARG A 9 13.38 17.09 20.44
C ARG A 9 12.85 18.46 20.01
N GLY A 10 13.51 19.14 19.07
CA GLY A 10 13.11 20.44 18.56
C GLY A 10 13.55 20.63 17.11
N LYS A 11 13.17 21.77 16.51
CA LYS A 11 13.53 22.09 15.13
C LYS A 11 15.05 22.17 14.97
N ILE A 12 15.57 21.47 13.97
CA ILE A 12 17.00 21.46 13.70
C ILE A 12 17.37 22.63 12.80
N HIS A 13 18.38 23.38 13.22
CA HIS A 13 18.94 24.48 12.45
C HIS A 13 20.18 24.05 11.67
N TRP A 14 20.45 24.73 10.54
CA TRP A 14 21.55 24.40 9.64
C TRP A 14 22.96 24.34 10.29
N PRO A 15 23.30 25.12 11.35
CA PRO A 15 24.64 25.04 11.94
C PRO A 15 24.94 23.65 12.54
N SER A 16 23.94 23.02 13.16
CA SER A 16 24.06 21.68 13.75
C SER A 16 24.32 20.62 12.68
N VAL A 17 23.58 20.69 11.57
CA VAL A 17 23.77 19.79 10.42
C VAL A 17 25.15 19.98 9.81
N ARG A 18 25.59 21.23 9.62
CA ARG A 18 26.93 21.54 9.11
C ARG A 18 28.02 20.96 10.00
N ALA A 19 27.89 21.12 11.32
CA ALA A 19 28.86 20.59 12.27
C ALA A 19 28.95 19.06 12.16
N TYR A 20 27.82 18.37 12.03
CA TYR A 20 27.79 16.91 11.82
C TYR A 20 28.47 16.48 10.52
N ILE A 21 28.13 17.12 9.40
CA ILE A 21 28.72 16.80 8.08
C ILE A 21 30.24 17.06 8.06
N ARG A 22 30.70 18.11 8.74
CA ARG A 22 32.14 18.38 8.87
C ARG A 22 32.84 17.30 9.70
N ARG A 23 32.23 16.89 10.82
CA ARG A 23 32.77 15.80 11.67
C ARG A 23 32.80 14.46 10.94
N SER A 24 31.80 14.20 10.10
CA SER A 24 31.75 13.00 9.25
C SER A 24 32.68 13.04 8.04
N LYS A 25 33.41 14.15 7.82
CA LYS A 25 34.20 14.40 6.61
C LYS A 25 33.38 14.21 5.33
N ALA A 26 32.09 14.54 5.35
CA ALA A 26 31.13 14.33 4.27
C ALA A 26 30.96 12.85 3.82
N MET A 27 31.36 11.87 4.64
CA MET A 27 31.25 10.43 4.33
C MET A 27 29.84 9.86 4.59
N LEU A 28 28.80 10.70 4.46
CA LEU A 28 27.42 10.28 4.67
C LEU A 28 26.96 9.44 3.49
N THR A 29 26.31 8.32 3.82
CA THR A 29 25.69 7.40 2.85
C THR A 29 24.18 7.43 2.93
N HIS A 30 23.62 7.87 4.07
CA HIS A 30 22.18 7.88 4.31
C HIS A 30 21.79 9.14 5.07
N ALA A 31 20.78 9.86 4.57
CA ALA A 31 20.25 11.07 5.19
C ALA A 31 18.71 11.09 5.18
N ILE A 32 18.12 11.26 6.37
CA ILE A 32 16.69 11.53 6.53
C ILE A 32 16.52 12.97 7.00
N VAL A 33 16.07 13.83 6.10
CA VAL A 33 15.93 15.28 6.30
C VAL A 33 14.51 15.59 6.77
N LYS A 34 14.28 15.39 8.06
CA LYS A 34 13.02 15.69 8.74
C LYS A 34 13.24 16.68 9.89
N ASN A 35 12.16 17.31 10.33
CA ASN A 35 12.14 18.21 11.49
C ASN A 35 13.13 19.40 11.40
N ILE A 36 13.43 19.88 10.20
CA ILE A 36 14.27 21.05 9.97
C ILE A 36 13.45 22.33 10.20
N SER A 37 14.07 23.37 10.77
CA SER A 37 13.47 24.71 10.81
C SER A 37 13.34 25.27 9.38
N THR A 38 12.20 25.84 8.99
CA THR A 38 11.96 26.36 7.63
C THR A 38 13.08 27.28 7.10
N PRO A 39 13.64 28.23 7.86
CA PRO A 39 14.73 29.08 7.38
C PRO A 39 16.04 28.34 7.08
N SER A 40 16.20 27.13 7.62
CA SER A 40 17.40 26.30 7.45
C SER A 40 17.29 25.31 6.30
N THR A 41 16.08 25.05 5.77
CA THR A 41 15.82 23.95 4.82
C THR A 41 16.75 24.00 3.61
N GLN A 42 16.82 25.14 2.92
CA GLN A 42 17.64 25.27 1.73
C GLN A 42 19.13 24.97 2.01
N ARG A 43 19.70 25.58 3.05
CA ARG A 43 21.11 25.37 3.43
C ARG A 43 21.39 23.92 3.82
N VAL A 44 20.45 23.28 4.52
CA VAL A 44 20.58 21.87 4.92
C VAL A 44 20.62 20.96 3.69
N LEU A 45 19.73 21.18 2.72
CA LEU A 45 19.72 20.43 1.46
C LEU A 45 21.00 20.66 0.64
N GLU A 46 21.49 21.90 0.59
CA GLU A 46 22.79 22.23 -0.02
C GLU A 46 23.99 21.51 0.61
N PHE A 47 23.95 21.22 1.92
CA PHE A 47 25.03 20.45 2.54
C PHE A 47 24.96 18.98 2.16
N PHE A 48 23.76 18.40 2.09
CA PHE A 48 23.59 17.01 1.69
C PHE A 48 23.91 16.78 0.22
N SER A 49 23.60 17.72 -0.67
CA SER A 49 23.97 17.60 -2.09
C SER A 49 25.48 17.56 -2.34
N ARG A 50 26.28 18.07 -1.39
CA ARG A 50 27.75 18.04 -1.42
C ARG A 50 28.35 16.78 -0.78
N CYS A 51 27.54 15.84 -0.32
CA CYS A 51 28.02 14.56 0.22
C CYS A 51 28.22 13.56 -0.92
N PRO A 52 29.47 13.22 -1.31
CA PRO A 52 29.74 12.44 -2.52
C PRO A 52 29.26 10.99 -2.44
N ASN A 53 29.17 10.43 -1.24
CA ASN A 53 28.83 9.02 -1.02
C ASN A 53 27.36 8.80 -0.69
N LEU A 54 26.50 9.80 -0.89
CA LEU A 54 25.09 9.73 -0.52
C LEU A 54 24.35 8.74 -1.42
N GLU A 55 23.89 7.63 -0.84
CA GLU A 55 23.14 6.58 -1.53
C GLU A 55 21.64 6.63 -1.21
N HIS A 56 21.27 7.13 -0.02
CA HIS A 56 19.87 7.23 0.42
C HIS A 56 19.55 8.62 0.93
N LEU A 57 18.50 9.22 0.38
CA LEU A 57 18.03 10.55 0.76
C LEU A 57 16.51 10.58 0.90
N GLU A 58 16.05 11.04 2.06
CA GLU A 58 14.65 11.37 2.30
C GLU A 58 14.47 12.85 2.62
N ILE A 59 13.51 13.50 1.97
CA ILE A 59 13.24 14.93 2.10
C ILE A 59 11.82 15.11 2.63
N TRP A 60 11.73 15.36 3.93
CA TRP A 60 10.50 15.66 4.67
C TRP A 60 10.39 17.15 5.00
N ALA A 61 10.74 17.99 4.02
CA ALA A 61 10.69 19.45 4.12
C ALA A 61 10.21 20.05 2.80
N GLN A 62 9.54 21.20 2.88
CA GLN A 62 9.08 21.94 1.70
C GLN A 62 10.28 22.55 0.96
N SER A 63 10.34 22.31 -0.34
CA SER A 63 11.33 22.92 -1.24
C SER A 63 10.72 23.17 -2.61
N LYS A 64 11.36 24.02 -3.41
CA LYS A 64 10.96 24.23 -4.81
C LYS A 64 11.48 23.07 -5.67
N PRO A 65 10.67 22.49 -6.59
CA PRO A 65 11.08 21.39 -7.45
C PRO A 65 12.38 21.62 -8.22
N ASP A 66 12.51 22.78 -8.87
CA ASP A 66 13.70 23.09 -9.67
C ASP A 66 14.96 23.19 -8.81
N VAL A 67 14.84 23.77 -7.61
CA VAL A 67 15.95 23.86 -6.64
C VAL A 67 16.37 22.47 -6.19
N LEU A 68 15.42 21.58 -5.89
CA LEU A 68 15.75 20.19 -5.53
C LEU A 68 16.47 19.47 -6.66
N TYR A 69 15.97 19.60 -7.88
CA TYR A 69 16.61 18.99 -9.04
C TYR A 69 18.03 19.50 -9.23
N ASP A 70 18.24 20.81 -9.20
CA ASP A 70 19.56 21.41 -9.38
C ASP A 70 20.57 20.98 -8.31
N LEU A 71 20.11 20.77 -7.07
CA LEU A 71 20.97 20.29 -5.99
C LEU A 71 21.41 18.83 -6.21
N TYR A 72 20.50 17.94 -6.64
CA TYR A 72 20.76 16.50 -6.61
C TYR A 72 20.96 15.84 -7.97
N LYS A 73 20.82 16.54 -9.10
CA LYS A 73 21.07 15.99 -10.46
C LYS A 73 22.47 15.37 -10.66
N SER A 74 23.44 15.77 -9.84
CA SER A 74 24.82 15.28 -9.87
C SER A 74 25.09 14.14 -8.89
N SER A 75 24.12 13.73 -8.07
CA SER A 75 24.26 12.66 -7.08
C SER A 75 24.17 11.26 -7.72
N LYS A 76 25.10 10.93 -8.61
CA LYS A 76 25.06 9.70 -9.44
C LYS A 76 25.08 8.39 -8.63
N GLY A 77 25.56 8.44 -7.38
CA GLY A 77 25.56 7.30 -6.44
C GLY A 77 24.22 7.06 -5.73
N LEU A 78 23.22 7.93 -5.93
CA LEU A 78 21.95 7.85 -5.21
C LEU A 78 21.13 6.64 -5.69
N LYS A 79 20.80 5.75 -4.76
CA LYS A 79 19.98 4.55 -4.96
C LYS A 79 18.55 4.73 -4.45
N THR A 80 18.34 5.59 -3.46
CA THR A 80 17.01 5.86 -2.91
C THR A 80 16.77 7.36 -2.77
N LEU A 81 15.66 7.82 -3.36
CA LEU A 81 15.18 9.19 -3.26
C LEU A 81 13.71 9.18 -2.82
N ILE A 82 13.43 9.75 -1.65
CA ILE A 82 12.08 9.90 -1.11
C ILE A 82 11.77 11.37 -0.93
N ILE A 83 10.70 11.85 -1.55
CA ILE A 83 10.22 13.22 -1.47
C ILE A 83 8.82 13.19 -0.88
N SER A 84 8.69 13.74 0.33
CA SER A 84 7.42 13.78 1.08
C SER A 84 6.36 14.63 0.39
N GLY A 85 5.10 14.49 0.85
CA GLY A 85 3.97 15.26 0.34
C GLY A 85 4.02 16.77 0.64
N HIS A 86 5.04 17.24 1.37
CA HIS A 86 5.28 18.67 1.59
C HIS A 86 5.87 19.37 0.36
N THR A 87 6.45 18.62 -0.58
CA THR A 87 7.00 19.17 -1.82
C THR A 87 6.27 18.57 -3.01
N ALA A 88 5.43 19.39 -3.64
CA ALA A 88 4.74 19.03 -4.86
C ALA A 88 5.73 18.93 -6.04
N LEU A 89 5.85 17.76 -6.67
CA LEU A 89 6.84 17.53 -7.73
C LEU A 89 6.16 17.28 -9.08
N PRO A 90 6.37 18.14 -10.09
CA PRO A 90 5.86 17.91 -11.44
C PRO A 90 6.48 16.68 -12.10
N GLN A 91 5.70 15.99 -12.94
CA GLN A 91 6.16 14.86 -13.76
C GLN A 91 7.40 15.19 -14.63
N GLU A 92 7.54 16.43 -15.11
CA GLU A 92 8.76 16.87 -15.81
C GLU A 92 10.00 16.72 -14.91
N THR A 93 9.90 17.14 -13.64
CA THR A 93 11.02 17.05 -12.68
C THR A 93 11.30 15.60 -12.28
N ILE A 94 10.26 14.77 -12.16
CA ILE A 94 10.41 13.32 -11.94
C ILE A 94 11.22 12.69 -13.08
N GLY A 95 10.84 12.95 -14.33
CA GLY A 95 11.58 12.48 -15.51
C GLY A 95 13.04 12.93 -15.51
N LYS A 96 13.31 14.20 -15.19
CA LYS A 96 14.68 14.73 -15.06
C LYS A 96 15.51 14.00 -13.98
N PHE A 97 14.93 13.67 -12.83
CA PHE A 97 15.62 12.87 -11.82
C PHE A 97 15.96 11.48 -12.34
N LEU A 98 14.99 10.79 -12.95
CA LEU A 98 15.18 9.46 -13.51
C LEU A 98 16.26 9.43 -14.61
N GLN A 99 16.36 10.47 -15.42
CA GLN A 99 17.42 10.62 -16.43
C GLN A 99 18.80 10.84 -15.82
N THR A 100 18.86 11.57 -14.70
CA THR A 100 20.14 11.99 -14.13
C THR A 100 20.67 11.08 -13.04
N LEU A 101 19.83 10.18 -12.48
CA LEU A 101 20.17 9.28 -11.38
C LEU A 101 20.12 7.81 -11.83
N PRO A 102 21.17 7.30 -12.50
CA PRO A 102 21.14 6.00 -13.18
C PRO A 102 21.13 4.79 -12.23
N LEU A 103 21.57 4.97 -10.99
CA LEU A 103 21.62 3.90 -9.97
C LEU A 103 20.38 3.87 -9.08
N LEU A 104 19.35 4.66 -9.39
CA LEU A 104 18.16 4.74 -8.56
C LEU A 104 17.42 3.39 -8.54
N GLU A 105 17.32 2.80 -7.36
CA GLU A 105 16.60 1.55 -7.08
C GLU A 105 15.19 1.82 -6.52
N ARG A 106 15.01 2.94 -5.81
CA ARG A 106 13.73 3.33 -5.21
C ARG A 106 13.47 4.83 -5.39
N LEU A 107 12.31 5.15 -5.94
CA LEU A 107 11.80 6.51 -6.04
C LEU A 107 10.44 6.63 -5.37
N GLU A 108 10.32 7.58 -4.44
CA GLU A 108 9.03 7.95 -3.87
C GLU A 108 8.76 9.44 -4.01
N VAL A 109 7.60 9.77 -4.53
CA VAL A 109 7.09 11.14 -4.63
C VAL A 109 5.66 11.13 -4.13
N HIS A 110 5.46 11.59 -2.90
CA HIS A 110 4.16 11.50 -2.22
C HIS A 110 3.17 12.59 -2.63
N GLU A 111 3.61 13.61 -3.38
CA GLU A 111 2.74 14.62 -4.00
C GLU A 111 3.24 14.98 -5.41
N ALA A 112 2.97 14.11 -6.37
CA ALA A 112 3.23 14.32 -7.78
C ALA A 112 2.19 15.27 -8.41
N LYS A 113 2.61 16.03 -9.42
CA LYS A 113 1.77 16.98 -10.16
C LYS A 113 1.80 16.68 -11.66
N PRO A 114 0.70 16.93 -12.39
CA PRO A 114 0.70 16.79 -13.83
C PRO A 114 1.73 17.75 -14.47
N SER A 115 2.15 17.45 -15.68
CA SER A 115 3.03 18.33 -16.47
C SER A 115 2.61 18.29 -17.93
N ASN A 116 2.99 19.30 -18.71
CA ASN A 116 2.76 19.27 -20.16
C ASN A 116 3.44 18.03 -20.75
N LEU A 117 2.69 17.22 -21.49
CA LEU A 117 3.15 15.95 -22.03
C LEU A 117 4.45 16.10 -22.84
N ALA A 118 4.60 17.19 -23.61
CA ALA A 118 5.79 17.46 -24.41
C ALA A 118 7.07 17.68 -23.59
N ARG A 119 6.94 17.98 -22.29
CA ARG A 119 8.07 18.21 -21.38
C ARG A 119 8.41 16.98 -20.54
N VAL A 120 7.55 15.96 -20.53
CA VAL A 120 7.77 14.74 -19.76
C VAL A 120 8.58 13.77 -20.60
N GLN A 121 9.79 13.49 -20.15
CA GLN A 121 10.71 12.58 -20.82
C GLN A 121 11.19 11.52 -19.83
N TRP A 122 10.68 10.30 -19.97
CA TRP A 122 11.18 9.16 -19.23
C TRP A 122 12.38 8.55 -19.95
N PRO A 123 13.40 8.04 -19.22
CA PRO A 123 14.46 7.26 -19.84
C PRO A 123 13.92 6.02 -20.55
N GLU A 124 14.58 5.60 -21.63
CA GLU A 124 14.18 4.40 -22.37
C GLU A 124 14.27 3.13 -21.50
N LYS A 125 15.23 3.08 -20.57
CA LYS A 125 15.47 1.96 -19.66
C LYS A 125 15.91 2.45 -18.29
N LEU A 126 15.34 1.86 -17.25
CA LEU A 126 15.66 2.07 -15.84
C LEU A 126 15.95 0.71 -15.19
N PRO A 127 17.10 0.08 -15.51
CA PRO A 127 17.37 -1.29 -15.12
C PRO A 127 17.59 -1.47 -13.61
N SER A 128 17.97 -0.41 -12.90
CA SER A 128 18.21 -0.46 -11.45
C SER A 128 16.92 -0.31 -10.63
N LEU A 129 15.87 0.28 -11.22
CA LEU A 129 14.68 0.72 -10.50
C LEU A 129 13.79 -0.48 -10.15
N LYS A 130 13.56 -0.67 -8.84
CA LYS A 130 12.80 -1.77 -8.26
C LYS A 130 11.52 -1.32 -7.57
N SER A 131 11.46 -0.08 -7.08
CA SER A 131 10.31 0.40 -6.30
C SER A 131 9.93 1.83 -6.71
N ILE A 132 8.64 2.02 -7.03
CA ILE A 132 8.04 3.33 -7.34
C ILE A 132 6.86 3.55 -6.41
N THR A 133 6.84 4.71 -5.74
CA THR A 133 5.65 5.23 -5.05
C THR A 133 5.30 6.61 -5.57
N PHE A 134 4.10 6.77 -6.13
CA PHE A 134 3.54 8.09 -6.48
C PHE A 134 2.24 8.35 -5.74
N GLY A 135 2.14 9.51 -5.09
CA GLY A 135 0.91 10.02 -4.49
C GLY A 135 0.48 11.32 -5.17
N ALA A 136 -0.82 11.58 -5.27
CA ALA A 136 -1.32 12.82 -5.84
C ALA A 136 -2.66 13.24 -5.22
N MET A 137 -2.76 14.53 -4.86
CA MET A 137 -4.00 15.16 -4.36
C MET A 137 -4.67 16.10 -5.37
N VAL A 138 -4.23 16.11 -6.63
CA VAL A 138 -4.74 17.02 -7.68
C VAL A 138 -5.97 16.41 -8.35
N GLY A 139 -6.94 17.24 -8.74
CA GLY A 139 -8.06 16.83 -9.60
C GLY A 139 -7.64 16.47 -11.03
N ALA A 140 -8.59 15.97 -11.82
CA ALA A 140 -8.39 15.41 -13.15
C ALA A 140 -7.47 16.26 -14.07
N SER A 141 -6.56 15.58 -14.77
CA SER A 141 -5.73 16.16 -15.84
C SER A 141 -6.44 16.02 -17.19
N VAL A 142 -6.19 16.97 -18.10
CA VAL A 142 -6.62 16.84 -19.52
C VAL A 142 -5.61 15.93 -20.24
N PRO A 143 -5.95 14.67 -20.57
CA PRO A 143 -4.95 13.65 -20.96
C PRO A 143 -4.19 13.99 -22.25
N ASP A 144 -4.84 14.69 -23.19
CA ASP A 144 -4.25 14.98 -24.51
C ASP A 144 -3.17 16.07 -24.48
N VAL A 145 -3.10 16.83 -23.37
CA VAL A 145 -2.17 17.96 -23.21
C VAL A 145 -1.21 17.74 -22.03
N GLN A 146 -1.63 16.96 -21.04
CA GLN A 146 -0.91 16.78 -19.80
C GLN A 146 -0.66 15.31 -19.50
N ALA A 147 0.59 15.00 -19.15
CA ALA A 147 0.90 13.77 -18.45
C ALA A 147 0.22 13.83 -17.06
N PRO A 148 -0.53 12.79 -16.66
CA PRO A 148 -1.21 12.76 -15.37
C PRO A 148 -0.22 12.75 -14.20
N ALA A 149 -0.67 13.12 -13.01
CA ALA A 149 0.19 13.16 -11.82
C ALA A 149 0.82 11.80 -11.47
N LEU A 150 0.13 10.69 -11.76
CA LEU A 150 0.59 9.32 -11.52
C LEU A 150 1.08 8.64 -12.80
N HIS A 151 1.57 9.43 -13.77
CA HIS A 151 2.04 8.93 -15.04
C HIS A 151 3.20 7.94 -14.89
N LEU A 152 3.11 6.83 -15.65
CA LEU A 152 4.22 5.94 -15.97
C LEU A 152 4.36 5.87 -17.51
N PRO A 153 5.56 5.52 -18.01
CA PRO A 153 5.81 5.44 -19.45
C PRO A 153 5.04 4.28 -20.09
N GLN A 154 4.85 4.36 -21.40
CA GLN A 154 4.37 3.20 -22.17
C GLN A 154 5.45 2.11 -22.24
N ARG A 155 5.05 0.87 -22.55
CA ARG A 155 5.95 -0.30 -22.67
C ARG A 155 6.73 -0.53 -21.38
N LEU A 156 6.00 -0.70 -20.29
CA LEU A 156 6.55 -0.82 -18.94
C LEU A 156 7.55 -1.96 -18.82
N SER A 157 7.29 -3.09 -19.49
CA SER A 157 8.20 -4.24 -19.54
C SER A 157 9.62 -3.88 -20.02
N THR A 158 9.73 -2.93 -20.96
CA THR A 158 11.02 -2.50 -21.52
C THR A 158 11.68 -1.39 -20.71
N CYS A 159 10.88 -0.44 -20.22
CA CYS A 159 11.39 0.70 -19.46
C CYS A 159 11.75 0.32 -18.02
N LEU A 160 10.93 -0.51 -17.37
CA LEU A 160 10.99 -0.89 -15.97
C LEU A 160 11.13 -2.42 -15.80
N PRO A 161 12.18 -3.05 -16.38
CA PRO A 161 12.27 -4.51 -16.46
C PRO A 161 12.44 -5.21 -15.10
N ASN A 162 12.85 -4.46 -14.07
CA ASN A 162 13.16 -4.98 -12.73
C ASN A 162 12.26 -4.41 -11.64
N LEU A 163 11.11 -3.82 -12.00
CA LEU A 163 10.20 -3.26 -11.00
C LEU A 163 9.53 -4.38 -10.20
N GLU A 164 9.75 -4.36 -8.89
CA GLU A 164 9.23 -5.32 -7.92
C GLU A 164 8.07 -4.73 -7.10
N GLU A 165 8.06 -3.40 -6.90
CA GLU A 165 7.03 -2.72 -6.12
C GLU A 165 6.47 -1.48 -6.84
N LEU A 166 5.14 -1.40 -6.90
CA LEU A 166 4.42 -0.25 -7.42
C LEU A 166 3.33 0.18 -6.44
N ARG A 167 3.43 1.43 -5.96
CA ARG A 167 2.42 2.07 -5.12
C ARG A 167 1.90 3.35 -5.77
N LEU A 168 0.59 3.43 -5.97
CA LEU A 168 -0.08 4.59 -6.55
C LEU A 168 -1.23 5.04 -5.65
N SER A 169 -1.17 6.30 -5.20
CA SER A 169 -2.18 6.88 -4.32
C SER A 169 -2.81 8.10 -4.97
N TRP A 170 -4.11 8.00 -5.27
CA TRP A 170 -4.91 9.08 -5.80
C TRP A 170 -5.96 9.50 -4.78
N ASN A 171 -5.88 10.75 -4.34
CA ASN A 171 -6.78 11.31 -3.35
C ASN A 171 -7.10 12.79 -3.64
N PRO A 172 -7.77 13.08 -4.76
CA PRO A 172 -8.16 14.44 -5.11
C PRO A 172 -9.18 14.98 -4.12
N GLN A 173 -9.25 16.32 -3.96
CA GLN A 173 -10.24 16.97 -3.10
C GLN A 173 -11.68 16.65 -3.51
N ILE A 174 -11.94 16.57 -4.82
CA ILE A 174 -13.21 16.11 -5.38
C ILE A 174 -12.95 14.73 -5.95
N PHE A 175 -13.63 13.72 -5.39
CA PHE A 175 -13.40 12.34 -5.77
C PHE A 175 -13.77 12.09 -7.23
N THR A 176 -12.76 11.77 -8.02
CA THR A 176 -12.88 11.17 -9.35
C THR A 176 -11.92 9.99 -9.40
N PRO A 177 -12.34 8.80 -9.81
CA PRO A 177 -11.45 7.64 -9.83
C PRO A 177 -10.37 7.82 -10.89
N TYR A 178 -9.13 7.45 -10.57
CA TYR A 178 -8.02 7.52 -11.53
C TYR A 178 -8.00 6.29 -12.43
N ARG A 179 -8.04 6.50 -13.75
CA ARG A 179 -7.86 5.42 -14.73
C ARG A 179 -6.38 5.28 -15.07
N LEU A 180 -5.84 4.07 -14.90
CA LEU A 180 -4.48 3.77 -15.33
C LEU A 180 -4.43 3.81 -16.85
N ASN A 181 -3.35 4.40 -17.37
CA ASN A 181 -3.07 4.53 -18.80
C ASN A 181 -2.06 3.48 -19.28
N PHE A 182 -1.84 2.42 -18.50
CA PHE A 182 -0.89 1.35 -18.76
C PHE A 182 -1.41 0.04 -18.16
N ASP A 183 -0.91 -1.08 -18.69
CA ASP A 183 -1.24 -2.41 -18.18
C ASP A 183 -0.17 -2.88 -17.18
N VAL A 184 -0.60 -3.11 -15.94
CA VAL A 184 0.27 -3.58 -14.85
C VAL A 184 0.78 -5.00 -15.12
N ASN A 185 0.07 -5.79 -15.93
CA ASN A 185 0.47 -7.13 -16.31
C ASN A 185 1.76 -7.17 -17.16
N GLU A 186 2.17 -6.04 -17.76
CA GLU A 186 3.47 -5.93 -18.44
C GLU A 186 4.67 -6.05 -17.47
N LEU A 187 4.45 -5.82 -16.18
CA LEU A 187 5.50 -5.82 -15.15
C LEU A 187 5.71 -7.24 -14.60
N SER A 188 6.44 -8.07 -15.35
CA SER A 188 6.62 -9.49 -15.05
C SER A 188 7.32 -9.82 -13.72
N ARG A 189 8.04 -8.86 -13.12
CA ARG A 189 8.72 -9.00 -11.82
C ARG A 189 7.97 -8.34 -10.66
N LEU A 190 6.77 -7.82 -10.90
CA LEU A 190 6.02 -7.10 -9.88
C LEU A 190 5.50 -8.03 -8.79
N ARG A 191 6.03 -7.87 -7.59
CA ARG A 191 5.67 -8.66 -6.40
C ARG A 191 4.65 -7.92 -5.53
N ARG A 192 4.71 -6.59 -5.50
CA ARG A 192 3.87 -5.76 -4.64
C ARG A 192 3.13 -4.69 -5.44
N LEU A 193 1.81 -4.72 -5.38
CA LEU A 193 0.93 -3.71 -5.96
C LEU A 193 0.04 -3.10 -4.88
N ASP A 194 0.13 -1.77 -4.71
CA ASP A 194 -0.62 -1.02 -3.71
C ASP A 194 -1.29 0.19 -4.35
N LEU A 195 -2.62 0.14 -4.47
CA LEU A 195 -3.41 1.09 -5.22
C LEU A 195 -4.46 1.75 -4.33
N SER A 196 -4.59 3.07 -4.43
CA SER A 196 -5.61 3.83 -3.72
C SER A 196 -6.31 4.80 -4.65
N GLY A 197 -7.65 4.80 -4.66
CA GLY A 197 -8.47 5.74 -5.44
C GLY A 197 -8.48 5.47 -6.96
N MET A 198 -8.14 4.26 -7.39
CA MET A 198 -8.11 3.87 -8.81
C MET A 198 -9.49 3.44 -9.33
N TYR A 199 -9.67 3.48 -10.65
CA TYR A 199 -10.69 2.72 -11.36
C TYR A 199 -10.14 1.34 -11.70
N VAL A 200 -10.83 0.27 -11.30
CA VAL A 200 -10.48 -1.12 -11.62
C VAL A 200 -11.55 -1.72 -12.54
N GLY A 201 -11.19 -1.99 -13.80
CA GLY A 201 -12.11 -2.48 -14.82
C GLY A 201 -11.51 -3.56 -15.71
N ALA A 202 -12.25 -3.97 -16.74
CA ALA A 202 -11.94 -5.09 -17.63
C ALA A 202 -10.70 -4.88 -18.51
N GLU A 203 -10.02 -3.76 -18.38
CA GLU A 203 -8.71 -3.46 -18.95
C GLU A 203 -7.54 -3.71 -17.96
N PHE A 204 -7.83 -3.95 -16.69
CA PHE A 204 -6.83 -4.05 -15.63
C PHE A 204 -6.39 -5.49 -15.43
N GLY A 205 -5.14 -5.82 -15.80
CA GLY A 205 -4.55 -7.14 -15.58
C GLY A 205 -3.70 -7.24 -14.31
N LEU A 206 -3.54 -8.46 -13.79
CA LEU A 206 -2.66 -8.75 -12.66
C LEU A 206 -1.54 -9.71 -13.10
N PRO A 207 -0.25 -9.39 -12.83
CA PRO A 207 0.86 -10.27 -13.16
C PRO A 207 0.94 -11.47 -12.22
N SER A 208 1.36 -12.63 -12.74
CA SER A 208 1.46 -13.88 -11.97
C SER A 208 2.57 -13.91 -10.90
N SER A 209 3.50 -12.96 -10.95
CA SER A 209 4.56 -12.78 -9.95
C SER A 209 4.09 -12.09 -8.66
N LEU A 210 2.83 -11.66 -8.60
CA LEU A 210 2.30 -10.90 -7.48
C LEU A 210 2.26 -11.73 -6.18
N GLU A 211 2.80 -11.15 -5.11
CA GLU A 211 2.81 -11.69 -3.75
C GLU A 211 1.87 -10.92 -2.82
N TYR A 212 1.71 -9.62 -3.09
CA TYR A 212 0.94 -8.69 -2.31
C TYR A 212 0.09 -7.80 -3.21
N LEU A 213 -1.24 -7.85 -3.01
CA LEU A 213 -2.21 -6.94 -3.61
C LEU A 213 -2.92 -6.14 -2.54
N ARG A 214 -2.83 -4.82 -2.61
CA ARG A 214 -3.67 -3.91 -1.85
C ARG A 214 -4.42 -2.97 -2.77
N ILE A 215 -5.73 -2.88 -2.55
CA ILE A 215 -6.59 -1.89 -3.19
C ILE A 215 -7.40 -1.18 -2.10
N ARG A 216 -7.37 0.15 -2.11
CA ARG A 216 -8.09 1.01 -1.18
C ARG A 216 -8.99 2.00 -1.92
N GLY A 217 -10.26 2.07 -1.55
CA GLY A 217 -11.17 3.03 -2.18
C GLY A 217 -11.31 2.79 -3.68
N GLY A 218 -11.68 3.86 -4.40
CA GLY A 218 -11.76 3.85 -5.85
C GLY A 218 -13.13 3.42 -6.37
N THR A 219 -13.21 3.13 -7.65
CA THR A 219 -14.40 2.57 -8.28
C THR A 219 -13.99 1.41 -9.18
N GLY A 220 -14.97 0.70 -9.74
CA GLY A 220 -14.67 -0.37 -10.66
C GLY A 220 -15.87 -0.72 -11.51
N LEU A 221 -15.75 -1.80 -12.29
CA LEU A 221 -16.87 -2.36 -13.01
C LEU A 221 -17.95 -2.81 -12.02
N VAL A 222 -18.86 -1.88 -11.78
CA VAL A 222 -20.13 -2.14 -11.12
C VAL A 222 -21.10 -2.42 -12.25
N GLY A 223 -21.20 -3.68 -12.66
CA GLY A 223 -22.42 -4.08 -13.34
C GLY A 223 -23.60 -3.79 -12.41
N GLY A 224 -24.74 -3.37 -12.96
CA GLY A 224 -25.90 -2.94 -12.18
C GLY A 224 -26.42 -4.01 -11.20
N SER A 225 -27.58 -3.78 -10.58
CA SER A 225 -28.18 -4.68 -9.58
C SER A 225 -28.33 -6.17 -10.00
N LEU A 226 -28.10 -6.50 -11.28
CA LEU A 226 -28.17 -7.84 -11.86
C LEU A 226 -26.80 -8.51 -12.08
N VAL A 227 -25.69 -7.84 -11.81
CA VAL A 227 -24.33 -8.30 -12.16
C VAL A 227 -23.47 -8.43 -10.89
N GLN A 228 -23.88 -9.33 -10.00
CA GLN A 228 -23.12 -9.66 -8.78
C GLN A 228 -21.95 -10.63 -9.03
N ARG A 229 -21.63 -10.94 -10.29
CA ARG A 229 -20.73 -12.03 -10.68
C ARG A 229 -19.70 -11.64 -11.73
N GLU A 230 -19.23 -10.40 -11.72
CA GLU A 230 -18.11 -10.00 -12.56
C GLU A 230 -16.83 -9.93 -11.74
N PHE A 231 -15.79 -10.59 -12.24
CA PHE A 231 -14.43 -10.40 -11.75
C PHE A 231 -13.87 -9.14 -12.42
N PRO A 232 -13.38 -8.15 -11.65
CA PRO A 232 -13.12 -6.82 -12.18
C PRO A 232 -11.77 -6.70 -12.90
N PHE A 233 -10.99 -7.78 -12.96
CA PHE A 233 -9.68 -7.82 -13.60
C PHE A 233 -9.76 -8.56 -14.93
N VAL A 234 -9.03 -8.07 -15.92
CA VAL A 234 -8.82 -8.80 -17.18
C VAL A 234 -7.88 -9.96 -16.92
N TYR A 235 -8.23 -11.11 -17.48
CA TYR A 235 -7.35 -12.27 -17.49
C TYR A 235 -7.54 -13.08 -18.77
N LYS A 236 -6.52 -13.84 -19.11
CA LYS A 236 -6.58 -14.89 -20.14
C LYS A 236 -6.31 -16.21 -19.44
N GLU A 237 -7.02 -17.26 -19.84
CA GLU A 237 -6.78 -18.59 -19.26
C GLU A 237 -5.48 -19.20 -19.83
N PRO A 238 -4.67 -19.87 -18.99
CA PRO A 238 -4.83 -20.01 -17.55
C PRO A 238 -4.48 -18.73 -16.78
N PHE A 239 -5.30 -18.38 -15.78
CA PHE A 239 -5.07 -17.24 -14.89
C PHE A 239 -4.73 -17.76 -13.50
N GLU A 240 -3.47 -17.61 -13.09
CA GLU A 240 -2.97 -18.10 -11.81
C GLU A 240 -2.11 -17.03 -11.13
N LEU A 241 -2.27 -16.93 -9.81
CA LEU A 241 -1.51 -16.04 -8.94
C LEU A 241 -0.86 -16.89 -7.83
N PRO A 242 0.07 -17.79 -8.19
CA PRO A 242 0.56 -18.85 -7.30
C PRO A 242 1.37 -18.32 -6.11
N ASN A 243 1.82 -17.07 -6.16
CA ASN A 243 2.59 -16.44 -5.08
C ASN A 243 1.76 -15.47 -4.24
N LEU A 244 0.50 -15.21 -4.61
CA LEU A 244 -0.32 -14.19 -3.94
C LEU A 244 -0.77 -14.69 -2.57
N HIS A 245 -0.05 -14.26 -1.54
CA HIS A 245 -0.32 -14.63 -0.15
C HIS A 245 -1.01 -13.52 0.65
N THR A 246 -1.04 -12.28 0.13
CA THR A 246 -1.70 -11.14 0.78
C THR A 246 -2.68 -10.45 -0.15
N LEU A 247 -3.96 -10.45 0.22
CA LEU A 247 -5.02 -9.71 -0.45
C LEU A 247 -5.68 -8.74 0.53
N ILE A 248 -5.58 -7.45 0.25
CA ILE A 248 -6.17 -6.38 1.07
C ILE A 248 -7.09 -5.53 0.20
N LEU A 249 -8.38 -5.60 0.47
CA LEU A 249 -9.42 -4.77 -0.13
C LEU A 249 -10.06 -3.94 0.99
N THR A 250 -9.76 -2.66 1.01
CA THR A 250 -10.25 -1.72 2.04
C THR A 250 -11.15 -0.67 1.40
N ASP A 251 -12.39 -0.52 1.87
CA ASP A 251 -13.32 0.49 1.36
C ASP A 251 -13.54 0.39 -0.16
N VAL A 252 -13.63 -0.84 -0.67
CA VAL A 252 -13.72 -1.12 -2.11
C VAL A 252 -15.20 -1.35 -2.50
N PRO A 253 -15.87 -0.37 -3.14
CA PRO A 253 -17.32 -0.42 -3.35
C PRO A 253 -17.78 -1.49 -4.34
N TRP A 254 -16.87 -2.04 -5.13
CA TRP A 254 -17.14 -3.07 -6.13
C TRP A 254 -16.77 -4.48 -5.66
N ALA A 255 -16.04 -4.63 -4.55
CA ALA A 255 -15.60 -5.94 -4.08
C ALA A 255 -16.80 -6.75 -3.56
N THR A 256 -16.95 -7.99 -4.02
CA THR A 256 -18.02 -8.90 -3.61
C THR A 256 -17.45 -10.23 -3.13
N GLY A 257 -18.29 -11.08 -2.54
CA GLY A 257 -17.88 -12.46 -2.23
C GLY A 257 -17.43 -13.25 -3.47
N TYR A 258 -17.99 -12.95 -4.65
CA TYR A 258 -17.57 -13.55 -5.92
C TYR A 258 -16.13 -13.15 -6.28
N THR A 259 -15.76 -11.89 -6.05
CA THR A 259 -14.39 -11.39 -6.27
C THR A 259 -13.38 -12.21 -5.47
N VAL A 260 -13.64 -12.41 -4.17
CA VAL A 260 -12.75 -13.16 -3.28
C VAL A 260 -12.69 -14.62 -3.69
N ARG A 261 -13.85 -15.22 -4.01
CA ARG A 261 -13.93 -16.59 -4.51
C ARG A 261 -13.10 -16.78 -5.77
N HIS A 262 -13.11 -15.82 -6.70
CA HIS A 262 -12.31 -15.88 -7.92
C HIS A 262 -10.80 -15.97 -7.65
N PHE A 263 -10.28 -15.16 -6.73
CA PHE A 263 -8.88 -15.26 -6.31
C PHE A 263 -8.55 -16.64 -5.74
N CYS A 264 -9.48 -17.22 -4.98
CA CYS A 264 -9.29 -18.51 -4.33
C CYS A 264 -9.39 -19.70 -5.31
N THR A 265 -10.39 -19.70 -6.21
CA THR A 265 -10.71 -20.88 -7.02
C THR A 265 -10.14 -20.82 -8.43
N ILE A 266 -10.16 -19.64 -9.07
CA ILE A 266 -9.69 -19.48 -10.44
C ILE A 266 -8.21 -19.14 -10.42
N ALA A 267 -7.84 -18.08 -9.69
CA ALA A 267 -6.44 -17.66 -9.58
C ALA A 267 -5.59 -18.56 -8.68
N GLN A 268 -6.23 -19.47 -7.92
CA GLN A 268 -5.56 -20.41 -7.00
C GLN A 268 -4.57 -19.73 -6.05
N ALA A 269 -4.90 -18.52 -5.58
CA ALA A 269 -4.03 -17.74 -4.71
C ALA A 269 -3.91 -18.39 -3.31
N PRO A 270 -2.70 -18.71 -2.83
CA PRO A 270 -2.48 -19.31 -1.51
C PRO A 270 -2.51 -18.25 -0.40
N LEU A 271 -3.69 -17.68 -0.15
CA LEU A 271 -3.87 -16.54 0.75
C LEU A 271 -3.57 -16.90 2.22
N LYS A 272 -2.68 -16.12 2.83
CA LYS A 272 -2.37 -16.14 4.27
C LYS A 272 -2.94 -14.92 5.00
N VAL A 273 -3.11 -13.81 4.29
CA VAL A 273 -3.68 -12.57 4.81
C VAL A 273 -4.82 -12.11 3.90
N LEU A 274 -6.01 -11.96 4.47
CA LEU A 274 -7.20 -11.51 3.77
C LEU A 274 -7.88 -10.38 4.55
N HIS A 275 -7.84 -9.17 3.99
CA HIS A 275 -8.54 -8.02 4.55
C HIS A 275 -9.63 -7.56 3.59
N LEU A 276 -10.83 -7.37 4.11
CA LEU A 276 -12.05 -7.00 3.40
C LEU A 276 -12.75 -5.81 4.07
N ASP A 277 -12.04 -5.02 4.86
CA ASP A 277 -12.64 -4.03 5.75
C ASP A 277 -13.38 -2.92 4.99
N SER A 278 -14.57 -2.57 5.48
CA SER A 278 -15.45 -1.57 4.86
C SER A 278 -15.92 -1.90 3.41
N CYS A 279 -15.78 -3.14 2.96
CA CYS A 279 -16.36 -3.58 1.67
C CYS A 279 -17.87 -3.84 1.80
N PHE A 280 -18.70 -2.80 1.66
CA PHE A 280 -20.14 -2.85 1.98
C PHE A 280 -20.99 -3.81 1.14
N ARG A 281 -20.48 -4.35 0.02
CA ARG A 281 -21.17 -5.37 -0.78
C ARG A 281 -20.88 -6.80 -0.31
N ILE A 282 -20.04 -6.95 0.70
CA ILE A 282 -19.75 -8.21 1.37
C ILE A 282 -20.53 -8.22 2.68
N THR A 283 -21.19 -9.34 2.97
CA THR A 283 -21.99 -9.54 4.18
C THR A 283 -21.41 -10.64 5.06
N GLY A 284 -21.76 -10.67 6.35
CA GLY A 284 -21.33 -11.73 7.27
C GLY A 284 -21.76 -13.14 6.83
N ALA A 285 -22.86 -13.28 6.09
CA ALA A 285 -23.28 -14.56 5.50
C ALA A 285 -22.33 -15.01 4.39
N GLN A 286 -21.94 -14.10 3.49
CA GLN A 286 -20.97 -14.40 2.44
C GLN A 286 -19.58 -14.69 3.02
N ILE A 287 -19.16 -13.99 4.08
CA ILE A 287 -17.93 -14.33 4.80
C ILE A 287 -18.00 -15.77 5.33
N SER A 288 -19.10 -16.15 5.99
CA SER A 288 -19.30 -17.52 6.50
C SER A 288 -19.22 -18.58 5.38
N GLU A 289 -19.70 -18.28 4.18
CA GLU A 289 -19.54 -19.17 3.02
C GLU A 289 -18.08 -19.25 2.54
N LEU A 290 -17.41 -18.10 2.42
CA LEU A 290 -16.03 -18.01 1.94
C LEU A 290 -15.05 -18.76 2.85
N VAL A 291 -15.14 -18.58 4.16
CA VAL A 291 -14.15 -19.17 5.09
C VAL A 291 -14.21 -20.70 5.15
N ARG A 292 -15.28 -21.32 4.64
CA ARG A 292 -15.39 -22.79 4.53
C ARG A 292 -14.69 -23.36 3.29
N MET A 293 -14.09 -22.52 2.45
CA MET A 293 -13.35 -22.98 1.28
C MET A 293 -11.99 -23.52 1.70
N ASP A 294 -11.65 -24.72 1.23
CA ASP A 294 -10.36 -25.38 1.54
C ASP A 294 -9.15 -24.52 1.18
N SER A 295 -9.27 -23.69 0.14
CA SER A 295 -8.24 -22.73 -0.30
C SER A 295 -7.88 -21.66 0.75
N LEU A 296 -8.69 -21.48 1.79
CA LEU A 296 -8.45 -20.54 2.89
C LEU A 296 -8.05 -21.25 4.20
N SER A 297 -7.86 -22.57 4.20
CA SER A 297 -7.49 -23.33 5.41
C SER A 297 -6.18 -22.87 6.05
N ASP A 298 -5.24 -22.33 5.26
CA ASP A 298 -3.97 -21.77 5.70
C ASP A 298 -4.03 -20.28 6.05
N LEU A 299 -5.21 -19.66 6.05
CA LEU A 299 -5.37 -18.24 6.35
C LEU A 299 -4.97 -17.95 7.81
N GLN A 300 -4.04 -17.01 7.98
CA GLN A 300 -3.45 -16.65 9.28
C GLN A 300 -4.02 -15.34 9.83
N GLU A 301 -4.41 -14.43 8.95
CA GLU A 301 -4.97 -13.13 9.32
C GLU A 301 -6.22 -12.80 8.51
N LEU A 302 -7.31 -12.52 9.21
CA LEU A 302 -8.60 -12.14 8.63
C LEU A 302 -9.04 -10.80 9.19
N ASN A 303 -9.31 -9.83 8.31
CA ASN A 303 -9.93 -8.57 8.69
C ASN A 303 -11.26 -8.37 7.98
N ILE A 304 -12.34 -8.35 8.75
CA ILE A 304 -13.72 -8.14 8.31
C ILE A 304 -14.38 -7.01 9.12
N SER A 305 -13.58 -6.06 9.57
CA SER A 305 -14.08 -4.87 10.28
C SER A 305 -15.07 -4.10 9.39
N HIS A 306 -16.11 -3.53 9.99
CA HIS A 306 -17.20 -2.83 9.28
C HIS A 306 -18.01 -3.68 8.27
N ILE A 307 -17.89 -5.02 8.28
CA ILE A 307 -18.73 -5.87 7.44
C ILE A 307 -20.12 -6.06 8.08
N ALA A 308 -21.16 -5.66 7.35
CA ALA A 308 -22.54 -5.74 7.81
C ALA A 308 -23.00 -7.20 7.98
N GLY A 309 -23.71 -7.47 9.07
CA GLY A 309 -24.21 -8.81 9.38
C GLY A 309 -23.16 -9.77 9.95
N THR A 310 -21.95 -9.29 10.28
CA THR A 310 -20.99 -10.06 11.08
C THR A 310 -21.40 -10.02 12.56
N ASP A 311 -21.70 -11.19 13.10
CA ASP A 311 -22.17 -11.40 14.48
C ASP A 311 -21.51 -12.66 15.09
N ASP A 312 -21.97 -13.07 16.28
CA ASP A 312 -21.46 -14.26 16.98
C ASP A 312 -21.60 -15.57 16.19
N LYS A 313 -22.60 -15.67 15.29
CA LYS A 313 -22.78 -16.86 14.45
C LYS A 313 -21.72 -16.92 13.37
N SER A 314 -21.44 -15.79 12.70
CA SER A 314 -20.33 -15.67 11.76
C SER A 314 -18.99 -15.97 12.44
N ALA A 315 -18.78 -15.48 13.66
CA ALA A 315 -17.57 -15.76 14.44
C ALA A 315 -17.41 -17.26 14.75
N ALA A 316 -18.49 -17.95 15.14
CA ALA A 316 -18.46 -19.39 15.38
C ALA A 316 -18.07 -20.18 14.11
N VAL A 317 -18.56 -19.76 12.93
CA VAL A 317 -18.17 -20.37 11.65
C VAL A 317 -16.68 -20.13 11.36
N ILE A 318 -16.18 -18.91 11.58
CA ILE A 318 -14.76 -18.57 11.42
C ILE A 318 -13.89 -19.46 12.31
N ILE A 319 -14.27 -19.65 13.57
CA ILE A 319 -13.55 -20.50 14.52
C ILE A 319 -13.45 -21.94 14.01
N GLY A 320 -14.55 -22.51 13.52
CA GLY A 320 -14.56 -23.89 13.05
C GLY A 320 -13.90 -24.11 11.69
N ALA A 321 -13.85 -23.10 10.82
CA ALA A 321 -13.43 -23.26 9.43
C ALA A 321 -11.97 -22.88 9.16
N LEU A 322 -11.34 -22.04 10.01
CA LEU A 322 -9.99 -21.52 9.79
C LEU A 322 -9.01 -21.98 10.88
N PRO A 323 -8.50 -23.22 10.83
CA PRO A 323 -7.66 -23.78 11.89
C PRO A 323 -6.32 -23.04 12.05
N SER A 324 -5.80 -22.45 10.97
CA SER A 324 -4.53 -21.72 10.96
C SER A 324 -4.63 -20.26 11.42
N LEU A 325 -5.84 -19.76 11.70
CA LEU A 325 -6.07 -18.35 12.00
C LEU A 325 -5.41 -17.92 13.32
N LYS A 326 -4.60 -16.86 13.25
CA LYS A 326 -3.87 -16.26 14.38
C LYS A 326 -4.36 -14.87 14.75
N VAL A 327 -4.81 -14.09 13.77
CA VAL A 327 -5.25 -12.71 13.99
C VAL A 327 -6.60 -12.49 13.34
N VAL A 328 -7.54 -11.95 14.10
CA VAL A 328 -8.88 -11.60 13.59
C VAL A 328 -9.25 -10.16 13.95
N HIS A 329 -9.72 -9.42 12.95
CA HIS A 329 -10.25 -8.07 13.14
C HIS A 329 -11.76 -8.06 12.90
N LEU A 330 -12.49 -7.76 13.97
CA LEU A 330 -13.95 -7.76 14.07
C LEU A 330 -14.48 -6.39 14.52
N SER A 331 -13.64 -5.34 14.44
CA SER A 331 -14.02 -4.02 14.93
C SER A 331 -15.21 -3.46 14.16
N TYR A 332 -16.08 -2.71 14.83
CA TYR A 332 -17.31 -2.14 14.25
C TYR A 332 -18.28 -3.20 13.66
N THR A 333 -18.35 -4.36 14.30
CA THR A 333 -19.32 -5.42 13.97
C THR A 333 -20.26 -5.68 15.15
N ARG A 334 -21.25 -6.57 14.98
CA ARG A 334 -22.26 -6.90 16.00
C ARG A 334 -21.88 -8.14 16.82
N ILE A 335 -20.59 -8.35 17.03
CA ILE A 335 -20.14 -9.41 17.94
C ILE A 335 -20.39 -8.99 19.39
N SER A 336 -20.65 -9.96 20.24
CA SER A 336 -20.79 -9.77 21.68
C SER A 336 -19.61 -10.38 22.45
N GLY A 337 -19.66 -10.28 23.78
CA GLY A 337 -18.76 -11.02 24.67
C GLY A 337 -18.73 -12.54 24.41
N CYS A 338 -19.79 -13.12 23.83
CA CYS A 338 -19.84 -14.53 23.46
C CYS A 338 -18.76 -14.88 22.42
N THR A 339 -18.52 -14.02 21.43
CA THR A 339 -17.46 -14.21 20.44
C THR A 339 -16.08 -14.25 21.11
N ILE A 340 -15.81 -13.32 22.02
CA ILE A 340 -14.53 -13.27 22.74
C ILE A 340 -14.33 -14.55 23.55
N LYS A 341 -15.36 -14.99 24.27
CA LYS A 341 -15.34 -16.24 25.02
C LYS A 341 -15.09 -17.44 24.09
N ALA A 342 -15.77 -17.52 22.95
CA ALA A 342 -15.64 -18.63 22.01
C ALA A 342 -14.21 -18.77 21.47
N PHE A 343 -13.57 -17.67 21.05
CA PHE A 343 -12.17 -17.69 20.62
C PHE A 343 -11.21 -18.06 21.77
N ALA A 344 -11.47 -17.56 22.98
CA ALA A 344 -10.65 -17.87 24.15
C ALA A 344 -10.76 -19.36 24.56
N ASP A 345 -11.97 -19.93 24.51
CA ASP A 345 -12.22 -21.33 24.82
C ASP A 345 -11.63 -22.26 23.74
N ALA A 346 -11.71 -21.87 22.46
CA ALA A 346 -11.13 -22.61 21.33
C ALA A 346 -9.61 -22.85 21.48
N ARG A 347 -8.88 -21.94 22.13
CA ARG A 347 -7.44 -22.12 22.42
C ARG A 347 -7.14 -23.31 23.33
N SER A 348 -8.07 -23.61 24.24
CA SER A 348 -7.93 -24.70 25.21
C SER A 348 -8.49 -26.03 24.68
N SER A 349 -9.12 -26.02 23.51
CA SER A 349 -9.62 -27.24 22.88
C SER A 349 -8.49 -28.00 22.16
N ASP A 350 -8.58 -29.32 22.16
CA ASP A 350 -7.75 -30.20 21.32
C ASP A 350 -8.24 -30.27 19.87
N ASP A 351 -9.41 -29.68 19.57
CA ASP A 351 -9.98 -29.63 18.24
C ASP A 351 -9.13 -28.83 17.24
N SER A 352 -9.27 -29.17 15.96
CA SER A 352 -8.70 -28.42 14.84
C SER A 352 -9.53 -27.17 14.53
N VAL A 353 -9.50 -26.20 15.44
CA VAL A 353 -10.22 -24.91 15.36
C VAL A 353 -9.26 -23.72 15.41
N ALA A 354 -9.75 -22.52 15.11
CA ALA A 354 -8.97 -21.29 15.13
C ALA A 354 -8.42 -20.98 16.54
N LYS A 355 -7.10 -21.11 16.72
CA LYS A 355 -6.40 -20.74 17.95
C LYS A 355 -5.75 -19.37 17.79
N VAL A 356 -6.58 -18.32 17.89
CA VAL A 356 -6.17 -16.93 17.67
C VAL A 356 -5.31 -16.40 18.81
N ASP A 357 -4.27 -15.64 18.46
CA ASP A 357 -3.39 -14.94 19.41
C ASP A 357 -3.87 -13.51 19.65
N ARG A 358 -4.54 -12.89 18.66
CA ARG A 358 -4.98 -11.49 18.72
C ARG A 358 -6.37 -11.27 18.14
N ILE A 359 -7.18 -10.48 18.86
CA ILE A 359 -8.51 -10.03 18.44
C ILE A 359 -8.59 -8.51 18.50
N TYR A 360 -9.00 -7.87 17.41
CA TYR A 360 -9.38 -6.46 17.38
C TYR A 360 -10.91 -6.34 17.38
N ALA A 361 -11.48 -5.83 18.49
CA ALA A 361 -12.92 -5.72 18.72
C ALA A 361 -13.31 -4.28 19.12
N LYS A 362 -12.65 -3.28 18.54
CA LYS A 362 -12.95 -1.86 18.83
C LYS A 362 -14.34 -1.51 18.37
N PHE A 363 -15.05 -0.71 19.18
CA PHE A 363 -16.39 -0.22 18.86
C PHE A 363 -17.39 -1.36 18.53
N CYS A 364 -17.32 -2.44 19.32
CA CYS A 364 -18.33 -3.49 19.35
C CYS A 364 -19.15 -3.32 20.63
N ASP A 365 -20.34 -2.70 20.51
CA ASP A 365 -21.12 -2.24 21.66
C ASP A 365 -21.51 -3.35 22.66
N GLU A 366 -21.59 -4.59 22.20
CA GLU A 366 -21.97 -5.76 23.01
C GLU A 366 -20.76 -6.51 23.62
N VAL A 367 -19.54 -6.02 23.43
CA VAL A 367 -18.32 -6.58 24.03
C VAL A 367 -18.07 -5.92 25.38
N SER A 368 -18.40 -6.64 26.46
CA SER A 368 -18.21 -6.14 27.83
C SER A 368 -16.74 -6.19 28.28
N SER A 369 -16.40 -5.37 29.29
CA SER A 369 -15.09 -5.41 29.95
C SER A 369 -14.75 -6.77 30.53
N ASP A 370 -15.76 -7.50 31.03
CA ASP A 370 -15.59 -8.83 31.63
C ASP A 370 -15.21 -9.86 30.58
N ALA A 371 -15.81 -9.80 29.39
CA ALA A 371 -15.43 -10.66 28.28
C ALA A 371 -13.98 -10.39 27.82
N VAL A 372 -13.60 -9.11 27.76
CA VAL A 372 -12.21 -8.72 27.44
C VAL A 372 -11.23 -9.23 28.49
N ALA A 373 -11.55 -9.07 29.79
CA ALA A 373 -10.73 -9.58 30.88
C ALA A 373 -10.61 -11.11 30.83
N TYR A 374 -11.72 -11.81 30.56
CA TYR A 374 -11.73 -13.26 30.37
C TYR A 374 -10.80 -13.69 29.24
N GLY A 375 -10.94 -13.13 28.04
CA GLY A 375 -10.10 -13.50 26.91
C GLY A 375 -8.61 -13.21 27.13
N ARG A 376 -8.27 -12.08 27.77
CA ARG A 376 -6.88 -11.76 28.16
C ARG A 376 -6.33 -12.74 29.19
N SER A 377 -7.14 -13.18 30.16
CA SER A 377 -6.74 -14.20 31.14
C SER A 377 -6.45 -15.57 30.50
N ARG A 378 -7.00 -15.83 29.31
CA ARG A 378 -6.74 -17.01 28.48
C ARG A 378 -5.59 -16.82 27.47
N GLY A 379 -4.85 -15.72 27.59
CA GLY A 379 -3.68 -15.44 26.77
C GLY A 379 -3.98 -14.87 25.38
N VAL A 380 -5.20 -14.34 25.15
CA VAL A 380 -5.54 -13.63 23.91
C VAL A 380 -5.22 -12.14 24.07
N GLU A 381 -4.47 -11.58 23.11
CA GLU A 381 -4.31 -10.13 23.03
C GLU A 381 -5.59 -9.50 22.47
N ILE A 382 -6.33 -8.77 23.32
CA ILE A 382 -7.58 -8.12 22.91
C ILE A 382 -7.40 -6.61 22.88
N ILE A 383 -7.67 -6.03 21.72
CA ILE A 383 -7.68 -4.60 21.46
C ILE A 383 -9.14 -4.20 21.22
N ALA A 384 -9.81 -3.76 22.28
CA ALA A 384 -11.23 -3.36 22.31
C ALA A 384 -11.37 -1.87 22.65
#